data_AF-A0A653CLL2-F1
#
_entry.id   AF-A0A653CLL2-F1
#
_cell.length_a   1.000
_cell.length_b   1.000
_cell.length_c   1.000
_cell.angle_alpha   90.00
_cell.angle_beta   90.00
_cell.angle_gamma   90.00
#
_symmetry.space_group_name_H-M   'P 1'
#
loop_
_entity.id
_entity.type
_entity.pdbx_description
1 polymer ?
#
loop_
_entity_poly.entity_id
_entity_poly.type
_entity_poly.pdbx_seq_one_letter_code
_entity_poly.pdbx_strand_id
1 'polypeptide(L)'
;MIPYYGRHPTKQFIRGKPIRWGYKVWTATNRLGYIEWFESYQGSKTKLSEKYKELGLGANVVLQFADRLLSGKDNLNYHIFFDDLFTSLPLLLELKSRGLKGTGTIRENRLPKNCPIKSADKLKKEQRGSLDFASSKNNEVTVCKWYDNNIVSISSNNLKVLPTTQVKRFSQKEKKVIYVPQPNIIKKYNENMGRVDRADENISLYRVSIRGKKWYFPLLCHFIDMAEQNAWRIHKVNEGKLDHLGFRRIIATGILESFKKRQSLIGSNKLPKHAKSYSRYVGMDHMVLYQDKQTRCVYCRSHFY
;
A
#
# COMPACT_ATOMS: atom_id res chain seq x y z
N MET A 1 1.51 9.15 4.50
CA MET A 1 2.10 10.52 4.65
C MET A 1 3.14 10.48 5.76
N ILE A 2 4.29 11.10 5.58
CA ILE A 2 5.38 11.09 6.59
C ILE A 2 5.34 12.41 7.36
N PRO A 3 5.02 12.43 8.66
CA PRO A 3 4.85 13.67 9.41
C PRO A 3 6.15 14.46 9.50
N TYR A 4 6.10 15.73 9.15
CA TYR A 4 7.21 16.66 9.34
C TYR A 4 6.67 18.08 9.48
N TYR A 5 7.05 18.75 10.56
CA TYR A 5 6.52 20.08 10.90
C TYR A 5 7.54 21.21 10.67
N GLY A 6 8.82 20.89 10.46
CA GLY A 6 9.86 21.87 10.13
C GLY A 6 9.68 22.48 8.73
N ARG A 7 10.55 23.41 8.38
CA ARG A 7 10.54 24.07 7.05
C ARG A 7 11.26 23.16 6.05
N HIS A 8 10.58 22.82 4.96
CA HIS A 8 11.18 22.17 3.79
C HIS A 8 10.31 22.42 2.55
N PRO A 9 10.89 22.76 1.38
CA PRO A 9 10.12 23.16 0.19
C PRO A 9 9.16 22.08 -0.35
N THR A 10 9.50 20.81 -0.19
CA THR A 10 8.67 19.69 -0.69
C THR A 10 7.59 19.22 0.28
N LYS A 11 7.53 19.79 1.50
CA LYS A 11 6.51 19.46 2.49
C LYS A 11 5.12 19.83 1.94
N GLN A 12 4.18 18.91 2.05
CA GLN A 12 2.81 19.08 1.59
C GLN A 12 1.86 19.36 2.75
N PHE A 13 0.82 20.14 2.47
CA PHE A 13 -0.38 20.23 3.28
C PHE A 13 -1.52 19.48 2.59
N ILE A 14 -2.12 18.50 3.28
CA ILE A 14 -3.27 17.76 2.76
C ILE A 14 -4.43 17.87 3.75
N ARG A 15 -5.43 18.66 3.39
CA ARG A 15 -6.67 18.81 4.18
C ARG A 15 -7.39 17.47 4.26
N GLY A 16 -7.96 17.16 5.43
CA GLY A 16 -8.77 15.96 5.64
C GLY A 16 -7.99 14.67 5.95
N LYS A 17 -6.64 14.67 5.86
CA LYS A 17 -5.83 13.54 6.34
C LYS A 17 -5.50 13.69 7.84
N PRO A 18 -5.36 12.58 8.60
CA PRO A 18 -4.93 12.63 10.00
C PRO A 18 -3.59 13.37 10.16
N ILE A 19 -2.65 13.09 9.27
CA ILE A 19 -1.37 13.81 9.15
C ILE A 19 -1.53 14.85 8.05
N ARG A 20 -1.74 16.10 8.45
CA ARG A 20 -1.99 17.20 7.50
C ARG A 20 -0.71 17.78 6.91
N TRP A 21 0.40 17.75 7.64
CA TRP A 21 1.68 18.33 7.23
C TRP A 21 2.76 17.25 7.18
N GLY A 22 3.46 17.14 6.06
CA GLY A 22 4.53 16.17 5.93
C GLY A 22 5.01 15.92 4.52
N TYR A 23 5.84 14.90 4.35
CA TYR A 23 6.23 14.40 3.04
C TYR A 23 5.17 13.45 2.49
N LYS A 24 4.88 13.62 1.21
CA LYS A 24 4.00 12.72 0.46
C LYS A 24 4.86 11.69 -0.26
N VAL A 25 4.45 10.43 -0.15
CA VAL A 25 5.06 9.29 -0.85
C VAL A 25 3.91 8.55 -1.53
N TRP A 26 4.06 8.30 -2.82
CA TRP A 26 3.20 7.37 -3.54
C TRP A 26 3.71 5.96 -3.32
N THR A 27 2.81 5.00 -3.16
CA THR A 27 3.15 3.63 -2.79
C THR A 27 2.24 2.68 -3.54
N ALA A 28 2.80 1.57 -4.01
CA ALA A 28 2.05 0.43 -4.53
C ALA A 28 2.36 -0.82 -3.69
N THR A 29 1.33 -1.62 -3.47
CA THR A 29 1.40 -2.85 -2.68
C THR A 29 0.76 -4.00 -3.42
N ASN A 30 1.21 -5.22 -3.18
CA ASN A 30 0.45 -6.40 -3.59
C ASN A 30 -0.80 -6.64 -2.73
N ARG A 31 -1.54 -7.71 -3.07
CA ARG A 31 -2.76 -8.13 -2.37
C ARG A 31 -2.56 -8.40 -0.88
N LEU A 32 -1.33 -8.67 -0.44
CA LEU A 32 -1.00 -8.94 0.96
C LEU A 32 -0.55 -7.68 1.69
N GLY A 33 -0.47 -6.53 1.04
CA GLY A 33 0.01 -5.28 1.64
C GLY A 33 1.53 -5.19 1.76
N TYR A 34 2.29 -6.04 1.07
CA TYR A 34 3.73 -5.85 0.91
C TYR A 34 3.96 -4.70 -0.07
N ILE A 35 4.78 -3.73 0.32
CA ILE A 35 5.11 -2.56 -0.49
C ILE A 35 6.16 -2.96 -1.53
N GLU A 36 5.76 -2.94 -2.80
CA GLU A 36 6.60 -3.35 -3.94
C GLU A 36 7.25 -2.15 -4.62
N TRP A 37 6.63 -0.98 -4.52
CA TRP A 37 7.10 0.22 -5.18
C TRP A 37 6.69 1.47 -4.40
N PHE A 38 7.54 2.48 -4.43
CA PHE A 38 7.22 3.80 -3.90
C PHE A 38 7.96 4.89 -4.67
N GLU A 39 7.44 6.11 -4.62
CA GLU A 39 8.08 7.31 -5.16
C GLU A 39 7.82 8.51 -4.24
N SER A 40 8.88 9.27 -3.95
CA SER A 40 8.77 10.45 -3.09
C SER A 40 8.27 11.62 -3.89
N TYR A 41 7.15 12.22 -3.46
CA TYR A 41 6.62 13.40 -4.14
C TYR A 41 7.44 14.64 -3.78
N GLN A 42 8.03 15.27 -4.80
CA GLN A 42 8.90 16.44 -4.67
C GLN A 42 8.31 17.69 -5.36
N GLY A 43 6.99 17.74 -5.52
CA GLY A 43 6.34 18.83 -6.26
C GLY A 43 6.64 18.75 -7.76
N SER A 44 6.97 19.89 -8.37
CA SER A 44 7.38 19.97 -9.79
C SER A 44 8.70 19.25 -10.10
N LYS A 45 9.52 18.97 -9.08
CA LYS A 45 10.80 18.28 -9.23
C LYS A 45 10.70 16.77 -9.03
N THR A 46 9.49 16.21 -8.92
CA THR A 46 9.31 14.76 -8.81
C THR A 46 9.86 14.09 -10.06
N LYS A 47 10.77 13.13 -9.89
CA LYS A 47 11.41 12.42 -11.00
C LYS A 47 10.40 11.50 -11.66
N LEU A 48 9.71 12.00 -12.67
CA LEU A 48 8.73 11.25 -13.45
C LEU A 48 9.22 11.08 -14.89
N SER A 49 8.77 10.01 -15.53
CA SER A 49 9.18 9.71 -16.90
C SER A 49 8.58 10.73 -17.86
N GLU A 50 9.42 11.41 -18.65
CA GLU A 50 8.94 12.35 -19.68
C GLU A 50 8.07 11.64 -20.73
N LYS A 51 8.25 10.32 -20.91
CA LYS A 51 7.44 9.47 -21.82
C LYS A 51 5.93 9.58 -21.56
N TYR A 52 5.50 9.81 -20.32
CA TYR A 52 4.08 9.78 -19.92
C TYR A 52 3.54 11.14 -19.51
N LYS A 53 4.28 12.21 -19.76
CA LYS A 53 3.93 13.56 -19.33
C LYS A 53 2.58 14.02 -19.86
N GLU A 54 2.30 13.74 -21.12
CA GLU A 54 1.05 14.11 -21.81
C GLU A 54 -0.19 13.40 -21.25
N LEU A 55 -0.03 12.25 -20.60
CA LEU A 55 -1.13 11.52 -19.95
C LEU A 55 -1.49 12.09 -18.57
N GLY A 56 -0.69 13.05 -18.08
CA GLY A 56 -0.86 13.72 -16.80
C GLY A 56 -0.21 12.98 -15.63
N LEU A 57 -0.10 13.71 -14.50
CA LEU A 57 0.62 13.29 -13.30
C LEU A 57 0.22 11.90 -12.80
N GLY A 58 -1.08 11.65 -12.65
CA GLY A 58 -1.59 10.40 -12.10
C GLY A 58 -1.26 9.18 -12.99
N ALA A 59 -1.47 9.32 -14.29
CA ALA A 59 -1.16 8.26 -15.25
C ALA A 59 0.36 7.98 -15.29
N ASN A 60 1.18 9.03 -15.27
CA ASN A 60 2.63 8.90 -15.30
C ASN A 60 3.17 8.07 -14.12
N VAL A 61 2.66 8.32 -12.91
CA VAL A 61 3.02 7.54 -11.71
C VAL A 61 2.66 6.06 -11.87
N VAL A 62 1.44 5.77 -12.34
CA VAL A 62 0.99 4.37 -12.52
C VAL A 62 1.79 3.67 -13.62
N LEU A 63 2.09 4.35 -14.72
CA LEU A 63 2.82 3.75 -15.84
C LEU A 63 4.29 3.48 -15.53
N GLN A 64 4.94 4.29 -14.69
CA GLN A 64 6.27 3.96 -14.20
C GLN A 64 6.28 2.73 -13.30
N PHE A 65 5.26 2.58 -12.44
CA PHE A 65 5.09 1.35 -11.69
C PHE A 65 4.81 0.15 -12.62
N ALA A 66 3.98 0.34 -13.65
CA ALA A 66 3.72 -0.67 -14.66
C ALA A 66 5.00 -1.09 -15.42
N ASP A 67 5.88 -0.15 -15.78
CA ASP A 67 7.17 -0.45 -16.39
C ASP A 67 8.03 -1.34 -15.48
N ARG A 68 8.01 -1.10 -14.16
CA ARG A 68 8.70 -1.95 -13.19
C ARG A 68 8.10 -3.34 -13.11
N LEU A 69 6.78 -3.46 -13.10
CA LEU A 69 6.09 -4.77 -13.11
C LEU A 69 6.45 -5.58 -14.36
N LEU A 70 6.45 -4.95 -15.53
CA LEU A 70 6.73 -5.60 -16.82
C LEU A 70 8.22 -5.88 -17.04
N SER A 71 9.12 -5.15 -16.37
CA SER A 71 10.55 -5.47 -16.38
C SER A 71 10.91 -6.74 -15.61
N GLY A 72 9.97 -7.26 -14.80
CA GLY A 72 10.10 -8.56 -14.15
C GLY A 72 10.09 -9.70 -15.17
N LYS A 73 10.80 -10.79 -14.87
CA LYS A 73 10.92 -11.96 -15.76
C LYS A 73 9.63 -12.79 -15.88
N ASP A 74 8.60 -12.46 -15.10
CA ASP A 74 7.37 -13.23 -15.06
C ASP A 74 6.30 -12.51 -15.88
N ASN A 75 5.86 -13.14 -16.98
CA ASN A 75 4.70 -12.73 -17.81
C ASN A 75 3.38 -12.88 -17.01
N LEU A 76 3.27 -12.20 -15.87
CA LEU A 76 2.14 -12.29 -14.97
C LEU A 76 1.03 -11.34 -15.40
N ASN A 77 -0.19 -11.83 -15.26
CA ASN A 77 -1.39 -11.09 -15.59
C ASN A 77 -1.80 -10.17 -14.42
N TYR A 78 -1.15 -9.01 -14.31
CA TYR A 78 -1.39 -8.06 -13.22
C TYR A 78 -2.68 -7.27 -13.39
N HIS A 79 -3.33 -7.00 -12.25
CA HIS A 79 -4.48 -6.11 -12.16
C HIS A 79 -4.23 -5.03 -11.10
N ILE A 80 -4.04 -3.81 -11.58
CA ILE A 80 -3.74 -2.63 -10.77
C ILE A 80 -5.05 -1.95 -10.36
N PHE A 81 -5.21 -1.72 -9.06
CA PHE A 81 -6.31 -0.97 -8.47
C PHE A 81 -5.78 0.35 -7.92
N PHE A 82 -6.41 1.46 -8.28
CA PHE A 82 -5.95 2.79 -7.87
C PHE A 82 -7.12 3.73 -7.52
N ASP A 83 -6.78 4.81 -6.82
CA ASP A 83 -7.73 5.84 -6.40
C ASP A 83 -8.10 6.80 -7.56
N ASP A 84 -8.98 7.75 -7.25
CA ASP A 84 -9.47 8.74 -8.20
C ASP A 84 -8.43 9.76 -8.66
N LEU A 85 -7.30 9.89 -7.96
CA LEU A 85 -6.21 10.78 -8.34
C LEU A 85 -5.51 10.22 -9.57
N PHE A 86 -5.39 8.90 -9.68
CA PHE A 86 -4.67 8.24 -10.76
C PHE A 86 -5.54 7.91 -11.98
N THR A 87 -6.82 7.58 -11.79
CA THR A 87 -7.66 7.05 -12.87
C THR A 87 -7.95 8.05 -13.99
N SER A 88 -7.66 7.66 -15.23
CA SER A 88 -8.13 8.33 -16.44
C SER A 88 -8.44 7.28 -17.53
N LEU A 89 -9.28 7.63 -18.51
CA LEU A 89 -9.56 6.72 -19.63
C LEU A 89 -8.31 6.45 -20.49
N PRO A 90 -7.47 7.46 -20.83
CA PRO A 90 -6.21 7.22 -21.54
C PRO A 90 -5.27 6.27 -20.79
N LEU A 91 -5.17 6.39 -19.46
CA LEU A 91 -4.38 5.45 -18.65
C LEU A 91 -4.88 4.00 -18.79
N LEU A 92 -6.20 3.79 -18.77
CA LEU A 92 -6.78 2.46 -18.87
C LEU A 92 -6.54 1.81 -20.24
N LEU A 93 -6.57 2.61 -21.32
CA LEU A 93 -6.22 2.16 -22.67
C LEU A 93 -4.73 1.82 -22.77
N GLU A 94 -3.86 2.66 -22.22
CA GLU A 94 -2.41 2.43 -22.22
C GLU A 94 -2.02 1.21 -21.37
N LEU A 95 -2.72 0.94 -20.26
CA LEU A 95 -2.54 -0.31 -19.52
C LEU A 95 -2.98 -1.52 -20.36
N LYS A 96 -4.09 -1.38 -21.10
CA LYS A 96 -4.61 -2.47 -21.94
C LYS A 96 -3.65 -2.82 -23.08
N SER A 97 -3.07 -1.82 -23.75
CA SER A 97 -2.09 -2.03 -24.83
C SER A 97 -0.84 -2.78 -24.36
N ARG A 98 -0.54 -2.73 -23.06
CA ARG A 98 0.56 -3.44 -22.39
C ARG A 98 0.17 -4.78 -21.78
N GLY A 99 -1.07 -5.25 -22.00
CA GLY A 99 -1.57 -6.48 -21.39
C GLY A 99 -1.87 -6.39 -19.89
N LEU A 100 -1.94 -5.19 -19.33
CA LEU A 100 -2.23 -4.94 -17.92
C LEU A 100 -3.70 -4.58 -17.68
N LYS A 101 -4.23 -5.03 -16.54
CA LYS A 101 -5.60 -4.70 -16.12
C LYS A 101 -5.57 -3.52 -15.16
N GLY A 102 -6.50 -2.59 -15.33
CA GLY A 102 -6.66 -1.41 -14.50
C GLY A 102 -8.11 -1.23 -14.05
N THR A 103 -8.29 -0.84 -12.79
CA THR A 103 -9.59 -0.40 -12.25
C THR A 103 -9.40 0.71 -11.24
N GLY A 104 -10.18 1.77 -11.36
CA GLY A 104 -10.17 2.84 -10.38
C GLY A 104 -11.45 3.66 -10.41
N THR A 105 -11.76 4.31 -9.29
CA THR A 105 -12.79 5.34 -9.27
C THR A 105 -12.34 6.48 -10.17
N ILE A 106 -13.25 7.08 -10.94
CA ILE A 106 -12.93 8.13 -11.90
C ILE A 106 -13.69 9.40 -11.53
N ARG A 107 -13.00 10.54 -11.54
CA ARG A 107 -13.66 11.83 -11.31
C ARG A 107 -14.51 12.19 -12.52
N GLU A 108 -15.65 12.82 -12.26
CA GLU A 108 -16.61 13.21 -13.29
C GLU A 108 -15.97 14.12 -14.35
N ASN A 109 -15.09 15.04 -13.94
CA ASN A 109 -14.39 15.95 -14.85
C ASN A 109 -13.33 15.26 -15.73
N ARG A 110 -13.05 13.98 -15.53
CA ARG A 110 -12.16 13.16 -16.38
C ARG A 110 -12.94 12.32 -17.40
N LEU A 111 -14.26 12.35 -17.35
CA LEU A 111 -15.11 11.71 -18.34
C LEU A 111 -15.37 12.68 -19.50
N PRO A 112 -15.35 12.20 -20.75
CA PRO A 112 -15.73 13.00 -21.91
C PRO A 112 -17.15 13.54 -21.76
N LYS A 113 -17.41 14.77 -22.21
CA LYS A 113 -18.76 15.39 -22.14
C LYS A 113 -19.82 14.59 -22.89
N ASN A 114 -19.42 13.88 -23.94
CA ASN A 114 -20.26 13.01 -24.77
C ASN A 114 -20.28 11.56 -24.28
N CYS A 115 -19.81 11.26 -23.06
CA CYS A 115 -19.90 9.92 -22.51
C CYS A 115 -21.39 9.53 -22.38
N PRO A 116 -21.83 8.41 -22.99
CA PRO A 116 -23.25 8.03 -23.06
C PRO A 116 -23.71 7.36 -21.76
N ILE A 117 -23.57 8.06 -20.65
CA ILE A 117 -24.02 7.64 -19.31
C ILE A 117 -24.83 8.76 -18.69
N LYS A 118 -25.82 8.41 -17.88
CA LYS A 118 -26.62 9.36 -17.09
C LYS A 118 -25.72 10.30 -16.29
N SER A 119 -26.11 11.57 -16.24
CA SER A 119 -25.46 12.52 -15.34
C SER A 119 -25.70 12.10 -13.89
N ALA A 120 -24.81 12.53 -12.99
CA ALA A 120 -24.96 12.25 -11.56
C ALA A 120 -26.33 12.73 -11.03
N ASP A 121 -26.81 13.88 -11.50
CA ASP A 121 -28.10 14.45 -11.05
C ASP A 121 -29.30 13.65 -11.55
N LYS A 122 -29.24 13.09 -12.76
CA LYS A 122 -30.29 12.19 -13.26
C LYS A 122 -30.32 10.89 -12.46
N LEU A 123 -29.15 10.29 -12.22
CA LEU A 123 -29.05 9.03 -11.50
C LEU A 123 -29.45 9.16 -10.01
N LYS A 124 -29.19 10.31 -9.37
CA LYS A 124 -29.63 10.59 -7.99
C LYS A 124 -31.15 10.67 -7.80
N LYS A 125 -31.91 10.93 -8.88
CA LYS A 125 -33.38 10.94 -8.85
C LYS A 125 -33.97 9.53 -8.87
N GLU A 126 -33.16 8.52 -9.19
CA GLU A 126 -33.58 7.13 -9.17
C GLU A 126 -33.44 6.52 -7.77
N GLN A 127 -33.87 5.26 -7.63
CA GLN A 127 -33.72 4.55 -6.37
C GLN A 127 -32.25 4.25 -6.05
N ARG A 128 -31.92 4.20 -4.76
CA ARG A 128 -30.59 3.74 -4.31
C ARG A 128 -30.33 2.33 -4.83
N GLY A 129 -29.14 2.11 -5.38
CA GLY A 129 -28.74 0.91 -6.08
C GLY A 129 -28.85 1.01 -7.61
N SER A 130 -29.54 2.04 -8.13
CA SER A 130 -29.53 2.32 -9.56
C SER A 130 -28.10 2.48 -10.08
N LEU A 131 -27.89 1.99 -11.29
CA LEU A 131 -26.61 2.06 -11.98
C LEU A 131 -26.84 2.37 -13.45
N ASP A 132 -25.83 2.95 -14.06
CA ASP A 132 -25.76 3.13 -15.50
C ASP A 132 -24.32 2.92 -15.97
N PHE A 133 -24.12 2.36 -17.16
CA PHE A 133 -22.79 2.05 -17.65
C PHE A 133 -22.71 2.12 -19.16
N ALA A 134 -21.51 2.47 -19.63
CA ALA A 134 -21.17 2.46 -21.04
C ALA A 134 -19.80 1.82 -21.23
N SER A 135 -19.60 1.20 -22.38
CA SER A 135 -18.30 0.69 -22.81
C SER A 135 -17.86 1.41 -24.07
N SER A 136 -16.54 1.49 -24.28
CA SER A 136 -16.00 1.94 -25.57
C SER A 136 -16.46 1.00 -26.69
N LYS A 137 -16.43 1.48 -27.95
CA LYS A 137 -16.90 0.70 -29.13
C LYS A 137 -16.29 -0.70 -29.21
N ASN A 138 -15.03 -0.84 -28.78
CA ASN A 138 -14.29 -2.10 -28.81
C ASN A 138 -14.34 -2.87 -27.47
N ASN A 139 -15.19 -2.46 -26.54
CA ASN A 139 -15.24 -2.97 -25.16
C ASN A 139 -13.87 -2.96 -24.47
N GLU A 140 -13.07 -1.92 -24.75
CA GLU A 140 -11.75 -1.76 -24.17
C GLU A 140 -11.77 -1.19 -22.78
N VAL A 141 -12.69 -0.25 -22.54
CA VAL A 141 -12.87 0.40 -21.27
C VAL A 141 -14.37 0.50 -20.99
N THR A 142 -14.75 0.15 -19.78
CA THR A 142 -16.12 0.27 -19.27
C THR A 142 -16.14 1.29 -18.16
N VAL A 143 -17.07 2.23 -18.25
CA VAL A 143 -17.38 3.22 -17.21
C VAL A 143 -18.73 2.85 -16.61
N CYS A 144 -18.81 2.84 -15.29
CA CYS A 144 -20.04 2.61 -14.54
C CYS A 144 -20.25 3.70 -13.51
N LYS A 145 -21.48 4.20 -13.42
CA LYS A 145 -21.99 4.99 -12.32
C LYS A 145 -22.92 4.14 -11.48
N TRP A 146 -22.79 4.25 -10.17
CA TRP A 146 -23.62 3.54 -9.21
C TRP A 146 -24.07 4.48 -8.09
N TYR A 147 -25.35 4.43 -7.76
CA TYR A 147 -25.91 5.23 -6.68
C TYR A 147 -25.96 4.43 -5.38
N ASP A 148 -25.05 4.72 -4.44
CA ASP A 148 -25.14 4.21 -3.06
C ASP A 148 -25.64 5.30 -2.11
N ASN A 149 -24.83 5.77 -1.15
CA ASN A 149 -25.12 6.99 -0.39
C ASN A 149 -24.90 8.25 -1.25
N ASN A 150 -24.00 8.16 -2.23
CA ASN A 150 -23.72 9.18 -3.23
C ASN A 150 -23.34 8.46 -4.54
N ILE A 151 -23.27 9.21 -5.64
CA ILE A 151 -22.86 8.65 -6.93
C ILE A 151 -21.38 8.33 -6.90
N VAL A 152 -21.06 7.09 -7.27
CA VAL A 152 -19.69 6.62 -7.48
C VAL A 152 -19.52 6.33 -8.96
N SER A 153 -18.56 7.00 -9.58
CA SER A 153 -18.10 6.74 -10.94
C SER A 153 -16.85 5.86 -10.87
N ILE A 154 -16.85 4.74 -11.59
CA ILE A 154 -15.74 3.78 -11.67
C ILE A 154 -15.46 3.42 -13.12
N SER A 155 -14.20 3.18 -13.44
CA SER A 155 -13.79 2.76 -14.78
C SER A 155 -12.80 1.60 -14.72
N SER A 156 -12.87 0.70 -15.70
CA SER A 156 -11.95 -0.44 -15.84
C SER A 156 -11.76 -0.84 -17.29
N ASN A 157 -10.59 -1.38 -17.61
CA ASN A 157 -10.31 -1.96 -18.93
C ASN A 157 -10.59 -3.48 -19.03
N ASN A 158 -11.03 -4.11 -17.95
CA ASN A 158 -11.17 -5.57 -17.86
C ASN A 158 -12.41 -6.04 -17.08
N LEU A 159 -12.85 -5.30 -16.06
CA LEU A 159 -13.99 -5.72 -15.24
C LEU A 159 -15.33 -5.38 -15.89
N LYS A 160 -16.26 -6.33 -15.85
CA LYS A 160 -17.65 -6.15 -16.27
C LYS A 160 -18.52 -5.66 -15.11
N VAL A 161 -19.57 -4.92 -15.44
CA VAL A 161 -20.54 -4.34 -14.50
C VAL A 161 -21.49 -5.40 -13.95
N LEU A 162 -21.95 -6.30 -14.82
CA LEU A 162 -22.87 -7.40 -14.49
C LEU A 162 -22.09 -8.71 -14.23
N PRO A 163 -22.67 -9.66 -13.46
CA PRO A 163 -23.95 -9.56 -12.74
C PRO A 163 -23.86 -8.60 -11.54
N THR A 164 -25.00 -8.12 -11.07
CA THR A 164 -25.07 -7.39 -9.79
C THR A 164 -25.17 -8.37 -8.62
N THR A 165 -24.66 -7.97 -7.46
CA THR A 165 -24.76 -8.73 -6.21
C THR A 165 -25.40 -7.87 -5.13
N GLN A 166 -26.22 -8.47 -4.26
CA GLN A 166 -26.80 -7.73 -3.14
C GLN A 166 -25.72 -7.43 -2.08
N VAL A 167 -25.62 -6.16 -1.67
CA VAL A 167 -24.73 -5.75 -0.58
C VAL A 167 -25.52 -5.19 0.59
N LYS A 168 -25.18 -5.65 1.80
CA LYS A 168 -25.77 -5.18 3.06
C LYS A 168 -25.34 -3.72 3.31
N ARG A 169 -26.31 -2.83 3.52
CA ARG A 169 -26.08 -1.41 3.83
C ARG A 169 -27.00 -0.95 4.95
N PHE A 170 -26.50 -0.09 5.84
CA PHE A 170 -27.35 0.59 6.79
C PHE A 170 -27.95 1.84 6.13
N SER A 171 -29.27 1.95 6.15
CA SER A 171 -29.98 3.15 5.69
C SER A 171 -30.21 4.07 6.89
N GLN A 172 -29.59 5.26 6.90
CA GLN A 172 -29.84 6.25 7.95
C GLN A 172 -31.28 6.76 7.91
N LYS A 173 -31.86 6.90 6.71
CA LYS A 173 -33.24 7.36 6.50
C LYS A 173 -34.26 6.38 7.08
N GLU A 174 -34.05 5.08 6.87
CA GLU A 174 -34.98 4.04 7.32
C GLU A 174 -34.57 3.40 8.66
N LYS A 175 -33.42 3.81 9.22
CA LYS A 175 -32.80 3.26 10.45
C LYS A 175 -32.71 1.73 10.48
N LYS A 176 -32.65 1.10 9.31
CA LYS A 176 -32.58 -0.36 9.15
C LYS A 176 -31.54 -0.76 8.13
N VAL A 177 -31.19 -2.04 8.17
CA VAL A 177 -30.37 -2.66 7.15
C VAL A 177 -31.22 -2.89 5.89
N ILE A 178 -30.70 -2.45 4.76
CA ILE A 178 -31.24 -2.69 3.42
C ILE A 178 -30.23 -3.45 2.56
N TYR A 179 -30.74 -4.12 1.53
CA TYR A 179 -29.93 -4.76 0.50
C TYR A 179 -29.96 -3.89 -0.75
N VAL A 180 -28.78 -3.51 -1.23
CA VAL A 180 -28.61 -2.65 -2.39
C VAL A 180 -27.94 -3.46 -3.49
N PRO A 181 -28.45 -3.47 -4.74
CA PRO A 181 -27.76 -4.10 -5.85
C PRO A 181 -26.44 -3.36 -6.10
N GLN A 182 -25.33 -4.08 -5.98
CA GLN A 182 -23.97 -3.59 -6.21
C GLN A 182 -23.41 -4.18 -7.50
N PRO A 183 -22.85 -3.34 -8.40
CA PRO A 183 -22.15 -3.81 -9.59
C PRO A 183 -20.93 -4.68 -9.24
N ASN A 184 -20.65 -5.71 -10.03
CA ASN A 184 -19.48 -6.57 -9.84
C ASN A 184 -18.16 -5.78 -9.88
N ILE A 185 -18.06 -4.78 -10.76
CA ILE A 185 -16.91 -3.88 -10.83
C ILE A 185 -16.62 -3.16 -9.50
N ILE A 186 -17.67 -2.70 -8.80
CA ILE A 186 -17.55 -2.04 -7.50
C ILE A 186 -17.16 -3.05 -6.41
N LYS A 187 -17.77 -4.25 -6.44
CA LYS A 187 -17.42 -5.33 -5.50
C LYS A 187 -15.94 -5.67 -5.60
N LYS A 188 -15.44 -5.94 -6.81
CA LYS A 188 -14.04 -6.27 -7.09
C LYS A 188 -13.08 -5.14 -6.72
N TYR A 189 -13.48 -3.89 -6.95
CA TYR A 189 -12.72 -2.73 -6.50
C TYR A 189 -12.57 -2.70 -4.98
N ASN A 190 -13.67 -2.85 -4.23
CA ASN A 190 -13.64 -2.83 -2.77
C ASN A 190 -12.86 -4.01 -2.17
N GLU A 191 -12.88 -5.19 -2.81
CA GLU A 191 -12.09 -6.36 -2.38
C GLU A 191 -10.57 -6.13 -2.44
N ASN A 192 -10.11 -5.32 -3.39
CA ASN A 192 -8.69 -5.14 -3.70
C ASN A 192 -8.11 -3.79 -3.25
N MET A 193 -8.96 -2.79 -3.02
CA MET A 193 -8.55 -1.51 -2.46
C MET A 193 -8.20 -1.61 -0.97
N GLY A 194 -7.49 -0.60 -0.46
CA GLY A 194 -7.14 -0.47 0.96
C GLY A 194 -5.89 -1.23 1.40
N ARG A 195 -5.18 -1.92 0.49
CA ARG A 195 -3.90 -2.60 0.82
C ARG A 195 -2.79 -1.61 1.16
N VAL A 196 -2.70 -0.50 0.43
CA VAL A 196 -1.80 0.62 0.74
C VAL A 196 -2.17 1.25 2.08
N ASP A 197 -3.46 1.53 2.31
CA ASP A 197 -3.92 2.12 3.57
C ASP A 197 -3.62 1.22 4.78
N ARG A 198 -3.75 -0.10 4.63
CA ARG A 198 -3.39 -1.07 5.68
C ARG A 198 -1.88 -1.08 5.96
N ALA A 199 -1.05 -0.93 4.93
CA ALA A 199 0.40 -0.80 5.12
C ALA A 199 0.74 0.52 5.85
N ASP A 200 0.12 1.64 5.45
CA ASP A 200 0.27 2.95 6.13
C ASP A 200 -0.23 2.89 7.59
N GLU A 201 -1.32 2.17 7.86
CA GLU A 201 -1.84 1.92 9.21
C GLU A 201 -0.83 1.15 10.07
N ASN A 202 -0.31 0.02 9.58
CA ASN A 202 0.70 -0.78 10.30
C ASN A 202 1.95 0.06 10.61
N ILE A 203 2.44 0.83 9.63
CA ILE A 203 3.58 1.74 9.82
C ILE A 203 3.22 2.84 10.84
N SER A 204 2.00 3.36 10.81
CA SER A 204 1.57 4.43 11.71
C SER A 204 1.43 3.99 13.16
N LEU A 205 1.05 2.72 13.42
CA LEU A 205 0.88 2.18 14.77
C LEU A 205 2.18 2.16 15.58
N TYR A 206 3.31 1.85 14.92
CA TYR A 206 4.62 1.72 15.58
C TYR A 206 5.66 2.72 15.06
N ARG A 207 5.21 3.80 14.44
CA ARG A 207 6.09 4.80 13.82
C ARG A 207 7.12 5.34 14.81
N VAL A 208 8.37 5.41 14.38
CA VAL A 208 9.42 6.09 15.15
C VAL A 208 9.10 7.59 15.25
N SER A 209 8.87 8.09 16.47
CA SER A 209 8.37 9.44 16.75
C SER A 209 9.41 10.41 17.31
N ILE A 210 10.70 10.13 17.09
CA ILE A 210 11.80 10.98 17.55
C ILE A 210 11.71 12.35 16.86
N ARG A 211 11.48 13.40 17.65
CA ARG A 211 11.42 14.78 17.16
C ARG A 211 12.83 15.31 16.97
N GLY A 212 13.13 15.77 15.76
CA GLY A 212 14.40 16.40 15.42
C GLY A 212 14.22 17.57 14.46
N LYS A 213 15.22 18.47 14.41
CA LYS A 213 15.27 19.59 13.47
C LYS A 213 15.68 19.17 12.05
N LYS A 214 16.27 17.98 11.90
CA LYS A 214 16.81 17.45 10.65
C LYS A 214 15.66 16.93 9.76
N TRP A 215 15.47 17.56 8.61
CA TRP A 215 14.37 17.28 7.69
C TRP A 215 14.38 15.86 7.11
N TYR A 216 15.57 15.27 6.93
CA TYR A 216 15.73 13.94 6.35
C TYR A 216 15.45 12.81 7.35
N PHE A 217 15.51 13.10 8.65
CA PHE A 217 15.43 12.06 9.68
C PHE A 217 14.06 11.36 9.73
N PRO A 218 12.91 12.07 9.63
CA PRO A 218 11.61 11.41 9.47
C PRO A 218 11.49 10.52 8.24
N LEU A 219 12.16 10.88 7.13
CA LEU A 219 12.18 10.05 5.92
C LEU A 219 12.95 8.75 6.17
N LEU A 220 14.14 8.84 6.76
CA LEU A 220 14.96 7.69 7.13
C LEU A 220 14.17 6.73 8.04
N CYS A 221 13.59 7.25 9.12
CA CYS A 221 12.76 6.46 10.03
C CYS A 221 11.58 5.79 9.32
N HIS A 222 10.90 6.51 8.45
CA HIS A 222 9.77 5.96 7.70
C HIS A 222 10.18 4.79 6.80
N PHE A 223 11.31 4.89 6.10
CA PHE A 223 11.78 3.80 5.24
C PHE A 223 12.29 2.59 6.05
N ILE A 224 12.79 2.79 7.27
CA ILE A 224 13.07 1.69 8.21
C ILE A 224 11.76 1.02 8.65
N ASP A 225 10.75 1.79 9.05
CA ASP A 225 9.43 1.26 9.42
C ASP A 225 8.76 0.53 8.24
N MET A 226 8.95 1.02 7.01
CA MET A 226 8.49 0.38 5.78
C MET A 226 9.19 -0.96 5.54
N ALA A 227 10.51 -1.03 5.70
CA ALA A 227 11.27 -2.26 5.56
C ALA A 227 10.87 -3.31 6.62
N GLU A 228 10.67 -2.86 7.86
CA GLU A 228 10.19 -3.70 8.97
C GLU A 228 8.78 -4.24 8.69
N GLN A 229 7.87 -3.39 8.21
CA GLN A 229 6.53 -3.81 7.78
C GLN A 229 6.59 -4.86 6.67
N ASN A 230 7.44 -4.68 5.66
CA ASN A 230 7.64 -5.66 4.59
C ASN A 230 8.21 -6.99 5.11
N ALA A 231 9.21 -6.94 6.00
CA ALA A 231 9.76 -8.12 6.66
C ALA A 231 8.69 -8.86 7.48
N TRP A 232 7.83 -8.13 8.19
CA TRP A 232 6.70 -8.72 8.90
C TRP A 232 5.70 -9.39 7.95
N ARG A 233 5.44 -8.81 6.77
CA ARG A 233 4.60 -9.46 5.74
C ARG A 233 5.21 -10.77 5.26
N ILE A 234 6.52 -10.83 5.02
CA ILE A 234 7.22 -12.07 4.65
C ILE A 234 7.09 -13.11 5.77
N HIS A 235 7.32 -12.71 7.02
CA HIS A 235 7.13 -13.57 8.18
C HIS A 235 5.72 -14.16 8.25
N LYS A 236 4.68 -13.34 8.03
CA LYS A 236 3.28 -13.81 7.99
C LYS A 236 2.99 -14.79 6.84
N VAL A 237 3.65 -14.62 5.69
CA VAL A 237 3.50 -15.54 4.54
C VAL A 237 4.16 -16.88 4.83
N ASN A 238 5.29 -16.88 5.53
CA ASN A 238 6.00 -18.08 5.97
C ASN A 238 5.43 -18.66 7.29
N GLU A 239 4.11 -18.59 7.46
CA GLU A 239 3.36 -19.15 8.60
C GLU A 239 3.75 -18.60 9.98
N GLY A 240 4.47 -17.48 10.01
CA GLY A 240 4.86 -16.78 11.22
C GLY A 240 3.65 -16.34 12.06
N LYS A 241 3.65 -16.73 13.34
CA LYS A 241 2.51 -16.48 14.26
C LYS A 241 2.59 -15.15 15.00
N LEU A 242 3.76 -14.50 15.01
CA LEU A 242 3.96 -13.22 15.70
C LEU A 242 3.06 -12.12 15.13
N ASP A 243 2.48 -11.35 16.05
CA ASP A 243 1.87 -10.06 15.74
C ASP A 243 2.96 -9.04 15.37
N HIS A 244 2.56 -7.88 14.85
CA HIS A 244 3.50 -6.87 14.35
C HIS A 244 4.40 -6.33 15.48
N LEU A 245 3.83 -6.06 16.66
CA LEU A 245 4.60 -5.61 17.82
C LEU A 245 5.61 -6.65 18.29
N GLY A 246 5.20 -7.92 18.42
CA GLY A 246 6.08 -9.01 18.83
C GLY A 246 7.22 -9.22 17.85
N PHE A 247 6.92 -9.19 16.55
CA PHE A 247 7.93 -9.27 15.49
C PHE A 247 8.96 -8.12 15.58
N ARG A 248 8.48 -6.89 15.71
CA ARG A 248 9.32 -5.69 15.85
C ARG A 248 10.21 -5.75 17.09
N ARG A 249 9.70 -6.24 18.22
CA ARG A 249 10.49 -6.42 19.45
C ARG A 249 11.65 -7.39 19.24
N ILE A 250 11.42 -8.50 18.54
CA ILE A 250 12.49 -9.46 18.24
C ILE A 250 13.58 -8.84 17.36
N ILE A 251 13.20 -8.07 16.34
CA ILE A 251 14.16 -7.34 15.51
C ILE A 251 14.99 -6.37 16.36
N ALA A 252 14.34 -5.56 17.19
CA ALA A 252 15.01 -4.61 18.05
C ALA A 252 15.99 -5.29 19.03
N THR A 253 15.54 -6.36 19.70
CA THR A 253 16.40 -7.15 20.60
C THR A 253 17.57 -7.77 19.84
N GLY A 254 17.35 -8.38 18.68
CA GLY A 254 18.40 -9.00 17.88
C GLY A 254 19.47 -8.01 17.39
N ILE A 255 19.07 -6.78 17.04
CA ILE A 255 20.01 -5.70 16.71
C ILE A 255 20.82 -5.29 17.94
N LEU A 256 20.16 -5.04 19.08
CA LEU A 256 20.85 -4.63 20.31
C LEU A 256 21.82 -5.69 20.83
N GLU A 257 21.48 -6.97 20.70
CA GLU A 257 22.32 -8.09 21.07
C GLU A 257 23.54 -8.24 20.14
N SER A 258 23.34 -8.12 18.83
CA SER A 258 24.41 -8.22 17.83
C SER A 258 25.45 -7.10 17.94
N PHE A 259 25.01 -5.87 18.27
CA PHE A 259 25.89 -4.70 18.38
C PHE A 259 26.21 -4.30 19.82
N LYS A 260 26.01 -5.21 20.78
CA LYS A 260 26.37 -4.98 22.17
C LYS A 260 27.88 -4.70 22.24
N LYS A 261 28.27 -3.44 22.41
CA LYS A 261 29.65 -3.10 22.77
C LYS A 261 29.98 -3.88 24.03
N ARG A 262 31.09 -4.64 24.03
CA ARG A 262 31.68 -5.14 25.28
C ARG A 262 31.93 -3.90 26.11
N GLN A 263 31.08 -3.67 27.12
CA GLN A 263 31.42 -2.70 28.15
C GLN A 263 32.73 -3.22 28.73
N SER A 264 33.81 -2.44 28.62
CA SER A 264 34.90 -2.57 29.57
C SER A 264 34.23 -2.46 30.94
N LEU A 265 34.36 -3.52 31.73
CA LEU A 265 33.76 -3.62 33.06
C LEU A 265 34.37 -2.54 33.95
N ILE A 266 33.85 -1.33 33.87
CA ILE A 266 34.06 -0.27 34.85
C ILE A 266 32.68 0.03 35.42
N GLY A 267 32.32 -0.73 36.45
CA GLY A 267 31.08 -0.55 37.22
C GLY A 267 30.16 -1.78 37.21
N SER A 268 29.83 -2.28 38.40
CA SER A 268 28.98 -3.45 38.61
C SER A 268 27.51 -3.17 38.24
N ASN A 269 27.11 -3.50 37.02
CA ASN A 269 25.69 -3.60 36.68
C ASN A 269 25.31 -5.08 36.53
N LYS A 270 24.72 -5.65 37.58
CA LYS A 270 24.12 -7.00 37.55
C LYS A 270 23.00 -6.99 36.52
N LEU A 271 23.14 -7.77 35.45
CA LEU A 271 22.04 -8.05 34.50
C LEU A 271 20.88 -8.75 35.26
N PRO A 272 19.61 -8.42 34.96
CA PRO A 272 18.47 -9.10 35.56
C PRO A 272 18.49 -10.60 35.26
N LYS A 273 18.25 -11.44 36.27
CA LYS A 273 18.24 -12.92 36.20
C LYS A 273 17.24 -13.52 35.19
N HIS A 274 16.35 -12.70 34.60
CA HIS A 274 15.31 -13.12 33.67
C HIS A 274 15.56 -12.75 32.20
N ALA A 275 16.79 -12.42 31.80
CA ALA A 275 17.14 -12.27 30.39
C ALA A 275 16.98 -13.64 29.69
N LYS A 276 15.84 -13.88 29.05
CA LYS A 276 15.63 -15.07 28.22
C LYS A 276 16.66 -15.05 27.09
N SER A 277 17.55 -16.03 27.08
CA SER A 277 18.59 -16.22 26.07
C SER A 277 17.99 -16.73 24.76
N TYR A 278 17.30 -15.87 24.01
CA TYR A 278 16.85 -16.25 22.67
C TYR A 278 17.99 -16.23 21.63
N SER A 279 19.14 -15.65 21.96
CA SER A 279 20.28 -15.53 21.04
C SER A 279 21.60 -15.88 21.73
N ARG A 280 22.15 -17.07 21.46
CA ARG A 280 23.60 -17.30 21.62
C ARG A 280 24.27 -16.87 20.32
N TYR A 281 24.89 -15.70 20.33
CA TYR A 281 25.72 -15.21 19.23
C TYR A 281 27.12 -15.84 19.35
N VAL A 282 27.47 -16.75 18.44
CA VAL A 282 28.80 -17.41 18.42
C VAL A 282 29.78 -16.72 17.45
N GLY A 283 29.39 -15.60 16.85
CA GLY A 283 30.30 -14.78 16.03
C GLY A 283 30.59 -15.35 14.64
N MET A 284 29.63 -16.04 14.01
CA MET A 284 29.79 -16.60 12.67
C MET A 284 28.58 -16.33 11.80
N ASP A 285 28.84 -15.89 10.56
CA ASP A 285 27.87 -15.44 9.54
C ASP A 285 26.97 -16.56 9.01
N HIS A 286 26.16 -17.16 9.88
CA HIS A 286 25.18 -18.18 9.51
C HIS A 286 23.97 -18.14 10.44
N MET A 287 22.79 -18.46 9.90
CA MET A 287 21.54 -18.43 10.66
C MET A 287 21.41 -19.64 11.58
N VAL A 288 20.95 -19.40 12.81
CA VAL A 288 20.67 -20.45 13.79
C VAL A 288 19.38 -21.17 13.37
N LEU A 289 19.50 -22.45 13.02
CA LEU A 289 18.34 -23.33 12.81
C LEU A 289 17.92 -23.95 14.14
N TYR A 290 16.63 -23.87 14.45
CA TYR A 290 16.07 -24.52 15.63
C TYR A 290 16.10 -26.04 15.47
N GLN A 291 16.48 -26.74 16.53
CA GLN A 291 16.44 -28.20 16.61
C GLN A 291 16.09 -28.63 18.04
N ASP A 292 15.45 -29.79 18.18
CA ASP A 292 14.99 -30.31 19.46
C ASP A 292 16.13 -30.89 20.34
N LYS A 293 17.31 -31.12 19.74
CA LYS A 293 18.48 -31.68 20.42
C LYS A 293 19.56 -30.62 20.61
N GLN A 294 20.18 -30.60 21.80
CA GLN A 294 21.30 -29.71 22.06
C GLN A 294 22.57 -30.25 21.40
N THR A 295 22.88 -29.81 20.17
CA THR A 295 24.14 -30.15 19.48
C THR A 295 25.03 -28.91 19.31
N ARG A 296 26.32 -29.10 19.05
CA ARG A 296 27.26 -28.02 18.73
C ARG A 296 27.21 -27.75 17.23
N CYS A 297 27.20 -26.47 16.83
CA CYS A 297 27.19 -26.10 15.42
C CYS A 297 28.47 -26.54 14.70
N VAL A 298 28.32 -27.14 13.51
CA VAL A 298 29.42 -27.62 12.66
C VAL A 298 30.27 -26.46 12.15
N TYR A 299 29.65 -25.38 11.64
CA TYR A 299 30.37 -24.19 11.19
C TYR A 299 31.08 -23.48 12.35
N CYS A 300 30.54 -23.55 13.57
CA CYS A 300 31.19 -23.02 14.76
C CYS A 300 32.40 -23.79 15.26
N ARG A 301 32.59 -25.02 14.78
CA ARG A 301 33.71 -25.85 15.21
C ARG A 301 34.98 -25.58 14.39
N SER A 302 34.84 -25.09 13.15
CA SER A 302 35.94 -24.98 12.19
C SER A 302 36.82 -23.72 12.32
N HIS A 303 36.48 -22.76 13.17
CA HIS A 303 37.25 -21.51 13.33
C HIS A 303 38.04 -21.41 14.65
N PHE A 304 38.28 -22.53 15.32
CA PHE A 304 39.05 -22.60 16.58
C PHE A 304 40.39 -23.36 16.46
N TYR A 305 40.98 -23.38 15.27
CA TYR A 305 42.37 -23.78 15.06
C TYR A 305 43.12 -22.69 14.28
#